data_AF-A0A1Q6L5W1-F1
#
_entry.id   AF-A0A1Q6L5W1-F1
#
_cell.length_a   1.000
_cell.length_b   1.000
_cell.length_c   1.000
_cell.angle_alpha   90.00
_cell.angle_beta   90.00
_cell.angle_gamma   90.00
#
_symmetry.space_group_name_H-M   'P 1'
#
loop_
_entity.id
_entity.type
_entity.pdbx_description
1 polymer ?
#
loop_
_entity_poly.entity_id
_entity_poly.type
_entity_poly.pdbx_seq_one_letter_code
_entity_poly.pdbx_strand_id
1 'polypeptide(L)'
;MKKTRKKYLMILFLALSITILPMGGVKAALQANPNTHVKKTATPTNWMNNIRKMEEANGAMGLSESLNSDLTSKESNNIDVHMMRATEYGAIAILSASGYGNSKTLQNSSIKTTTGNKTGVYFTGNNWEFNAGGLSGKIFSGVNAKYYDKYTGSSSSARVGDAFGCTRWHSASNYYWLASDHPYFKRGEGGLFSFANDYTGEYNSLCRGVAVCGVGL
;
A
#
# COMPACT_ATOMS: atom_id res chain seq x y z
N MET A 1 -45.52 11.16 35.92
CA MET A 1 -44.82 9.85 35.82
C MET A 1 -44.88 9.16 34.45
N LYS A 2 -46.04 9.00 33.80
CA LYS A 2 -46.14 8.26 32.51
C LYS A 2 -45.29 8.84 31.36
N LYS A 3 -45.18 10.17 31.25
CA LYS A 3 -44.42 10.85 30.18
C LYS A 3 -42.91 10.71 30.37
N THR A 4 -42.42 10.80 31.60
CA THR A 4 -41.00 10.62 31.96
C THR A 4 -40.55 9.17 31.77
N ARG A 5 -41.39 8.20 32.15
CA ARG A 5 -41.11 6.77 31.96
C ARG A 5 -41.03 6.38 30.47
N LYS A 6 -41.89 6.96 29.61
CA LYS A 6 -41.78 6.81 28.15
C LYS A 6 -40.47 7.38 27.60
N LYS A 7 -40.02 8.55 28.10
CA LYS A 7 -38.73 9.14 27.68
C LYS A 7 -37.54 8.26 28.05
N TYR A 8 -37.49 7.74 29.28
CA TYR A 8 -36.41 6.83 29.68
C TYR A 8 -36.43 5.50 28.92
N LEU A 9 -37.62 4.95 28.64
CA LEU A 9 -37.75 3.73 27.84
C LEU A 9 -37.29 3.96 26.39
N MET A 10 -37.56 5.14 25.83
CA MET A 10 -37.12 5.51 24.48
C MET A 10 -35.60 5.71 24.40
N ILE A 11 -34.98 6.31 25.42
CA ILE A 11 -33.52 6.45 25.52
C ILE A 11 -32.85 5.09 25.68
N LEU A 12 -33.43 4.20 26.49
CA LEU A 12 -32.92 2.84 26.68
C LEU A 12 -33.01 2.03 25.37
N PHE A 13 -34.13 2.13 24.64
CA PHE A 13 -34.28 1.50 23.32
C PHE A 13 -33.28 2.04 22.29
N LEU A 14 -33.02 3.35 22.30
CA LEU A 14 -32.05 3.97 21.41
C LEU A 14 -30.61 3.56 21.75
N ALA A 15 -30.29 3.42 23.03
CA ALA A 15 -28.98 2.94 23.48
C ALA A 15 -28.77 1.46 23.11
N LEU A 16 -29.79 0.60 23.31
CA LEU A 16 -29.74 -0.80 22.89
C LEU A 16 -29.72 -0.97 21.36
N SER A 17 -30.41 -0.12 20.60
CA SER A 17 -30.38 -0.23 19.13
C SER A 17 -29.01 0.14 18.56
N ILE A 18 -28.31 1.11 19.17
CA ILE A 18 -26.94 1.50 18.76
C ILE A 18 -25.94 0.37 19.06
N THR A 19 -26.13 -0.42 20.13
CA THR A 19 -25.26 -1.57 20.45
C THR A 19 -25.56 -2.82 19.64
N ILE A 20 -26.77 -2.93 19.07
CA ILE A 20 -27.21 -4.09 18.26
C ILE A 20 -26.98 -3.86 16.75
N LEU A 21 -26.76 -2.61 16.31
CA LEU A 21 -26.34 -2.35 14.94
C LEU A 21 -25.00 -3.06 14.69
N PRO A 22 -24.91 -4.01 13.75
CA PRO A 22 -23.64 -4.59 13.40
C PRO A 22 -22.80 -3.45 12.81
N MET A 23 -21.76 -3.02 13.54
CA MET A 23 -20.67 -2.25 12.93
C MET A 23 -19.89 -3.07 11.89
N GLY A 24 -20.33 -4.30 11.61
CA GLY A 24 -19.85 -5.21 10.57
C GLY A 24 -20.16 -4.79 9.13
N GLY A 25 -20.28 -3.49 8.86
CA GLY A 25 -20.00 -2.99 7.52
C GLY A 25 -18.48 -3.04 7.34
N VAL A 26 -17.94 -4.22 7.04
CA VAL A 26 -16.53 -4.39 6.65
C VAL A 26 -16.28 -3.34 5.57
N LYS A 27 -15.51 -2.31 5.90
CA LYS A 27 -15.10 -1.29 4.94
C LYS A 27 -14.08 -1.97 4.04
N ALA A 28 -14.61 -2.67 3.04
CA ALA A 28 -13.84 -3.25 1.95
C ALA A 28 -12.77 -2.24 1.53
N ALA A 29 -11.54 -2.72 1.45
CA ALA A 29 -10.32 -1.96 1.18
C ALA A 29 -10.62 -0.76 0.28
N LEU A 30 -10.46 0.45 0.82
CA LEU A 30 -10.65 1.68 0.06
C LEU A 30 -9.73 1.59 -1.18
N GLN A 31 -10.30 1.24 -2.34
CA GLN A 31 -9.53 1.28 -3.57
C GLN A 31 -9.07 2.72 -3.75
N ALA A 32 -7.78 2.89 -4.07
CA ALA A 32 -7.22 4.18 -4.39
C ALA A 32 -8.15 4.92 -5.38
N ASN A 33 -8.47 6.17 -5.06
CA ASN A 33 -9.30 7.02 -5.91
C ASN A 33 -8.58 8.36 -6.14
N PRO A 34 -9.02 9.17 -7.13
CA PRO A 34 -8.29 10.38 -7.52
C PRO A 34 -8.01 11.32 -6.35
N ASN A 35 -8.89 11.33 -5.34
CA ASN A 35 -8.90 12.33 -4.28
C ASN A 35 -8.21 11.87 -2.98
N THR A 36 -7.86 10.59 -2.85
CA THR A 36 -7.40 10.02 -1.56
C THR A 36 -6.03 9.36 -1.61
N HIS A 37 -5.52 9.00 -2.79
CA HIS A 37 -4.30 8.21 -2.92
C HIS A 37 -2.99 8.96 -2.59
N VAL A 38 -3.04 10.27 -2.26
CA VAL A 38 -1.85 11.11 -2.00
C VAL A 38 -1.93 12.06 -0.81
N LYS A 39 -2.70 11.73 0.22
CA LYS A 39 -2.95 12.68 1.32
C LYS A 39 -1.89 12.73 2.42
N LYS A 40 -1.05 11.70 2.51
CA LYS A 40 -0.09 11.54 3.62
C LYS A 40 1.25 11.10 3.08
N THR A 41 2.31 11.64 3.65
CA THR A 41 3.69 11.20 3.45
C THR A 41 4.26 10.71 4.78
N ALA A 42 5.19 9.77 4.70
CA ALA A 42 5.94 9.27 5.86
C ALA A 42 7.25 8.65 5.38
N THR A 43 8.13 8.36 6.33
CA THR A 43 9.33 7.55 6.11
C THR A 43 8.97 6.12 5.73
N PRO A 44 9.83 5.37 5.01
CA PRO A 44 9.54 4.00 4.60
C PRO A 44 9.29 3.08 5.81
N THR A 45 10.04 3.24 6.91
CA THR A 45 9.84 2.46 8.14
C THR A 45 8.52 2.77 8.82
N ASN A 46 8.09 4.04 8.83
CA ASN A 46 6.77 4.41 9.33
C ASN A 46 5.67 3.86 8.44
N TRP A 47 5.85 3.82 7.12
CA TRP A 47 4.89 3.17 6.22
C TRP A 47 4.76 1.67 6.48
N MET A 48 5.88 0.96 6.55
CA MET A 48 5.90 -0.47 6.87
C MET A 48 5.11 -0.77 8.16
N ASN A 49 5.39 -0.03 9.24
CA ASN A 49 4.69 -0.20 10.51
C ASN A 49 3.20 0.16 10.43
N ASN A 50 2.87 1.34 9.90
CA ASN A 50 1.49 1.84 9.92
C ASN A 50 0.57 1.05 8.99
N ILE A 51 1.09 0.55 7.85
CA ILE A 51 0.30 -0.28 6.94
C ILE A 51 -0.04 -1.62 7.58
N ARG A 52 0.92 -2.27 8.27
CA ARG A 52 0.65 -3.49 9.04
C ARG A 52 -0.40 -3.27 10.13
N LYS A 53 -0.37 -2.10 10.79
CA LYS A 53 -1.35 -1.73 11.82
C LYS A 53 -2.74 -1.36 11.28
N MET A 54 -2.95 -1.33 9.95
CA MET A 54 -4.28 -1.08 9.40
C MET A 54 -5.29 -2.16 9.78
N GLU A 55 -4.82 -3.38 10.07
CA GLU A 55 -5.65 -4.53 10.46
C GLU A 55 -5.95 -4.59 11.97
N GLU A 56 -5.26 -3.82 12.81
CA GLU A 56 -5.57 -3.81 14.25
C GLU A 56 -6.98 -3.25 14.52
N ALA A 57 -7.54 -3.52 15.71
CA ALA A 57 -8.91 -3.13 16.08
C ALA A 57 -9.20 -1.63 15.94
N ASN A 58 -8.19 -0.79 16.15
CA ASN A 58 -8.28 0.66 15.99
C ASN A 58 -7.63 1.16 14.68
N GLY A 59 -7.26 0.23 13.80
CA GLY A 59 -6.70 0.49 12.48
C GLY A 59 -7.76 0.87 11.46
N ALA A 60 -7.30 1.23 10.26
CA ALA A 60 -8.17 1.72 9.18
C ALA A 60 -9.20 0.66 8.70
N MET A 61 -8.90 -0.62 8.86
CA MET A 61 -9.81 -1.73 8.51
C MET A 61 -10.61 -2.25 9.70
N GLY A 62 -10.23 -1.90 10.93
CA GLY A 62 -10.96 -2.26 12.15
C GLY A 62 -11.14 -3.77 12.35
N LEU A 63 -10.15 -4.58 11.95
CA LEU A 63 -10.17 -6.03 12.16
C LEU A 63 -9.64 -6.35 13.56
N SER A 64 -9.73 -7.60 14.01
CA SER A 64 -9.26 -8.00 15.35
C SER A 64 -7.80 -8.49 15.36
N GLU A 65 -6.96 -7.93 14.50
CA GLU A 65 -5.57 -8.36 14.34
C GLU A 65 -4.69 -7.92 15.51
N SER A 66 -3.72 -8.76 15.87
CA SER A 66 -2.65 -8.41 16.82
C SER A 66 -1.31 -8.83 16.25
N LEU A 67 -0.35 -7.91 16.26
CA LEU A 67 0.95 -8.14 15.62
C LEU A 67 2.03 -8.61 16.62
N ASN A 68 2.95 -9.44 16.14
CA ASN A 68 4.23 -9.72 16.77
C ASN A 68 5.19 -8.52 16.63
N SER A 69 6.32 -8.57 17.35
CA SER A 69 7.35 -7.53 17.26
C SER A 69 7.95 -7.38 15.86
N ASP A 70 7.89 -8.43 15.02
CA ASP A 70 8.36 -8.43 13.65
C ASP A 70 7.28 -8.08 12.61
N LEU A 71 6.13 -7.59 13.09
CA LEU A 71 4.93 -7.22 12.33
C LEU A 71 4.18 -8.39 11.67
N THR A 72 4.55 -9.63 11.96
CA THR A 72 3.71 -10.77 11.58
C THR A 72 2.44 -10.80 12.41
N SER A 73 1.39 -11.34 11.83
CA SER A 73 0.14 -11.67 12.51
C SER A 73 0.37 -12.71 13.61
N LYS A 74 -0.23 -12.50 14.78
CA LYS A 74 -0.28 -13.53 15.84
C LYS A 74 -1.29 -14.61 15.51
N GLU A 75 -2.41 -14.22 14.93
CA GLU A 75 -3.50 -15.07 14.53
C GLU A 75 -3.98 -14.62 13.15
N SER A 76 -4.27 -15.54 12.24
CA SER A 76 -4.69 -15.16 10.88
C SER A 76 -6.15 -14.76 10.87
N ASN A 77 -6.44 -13.60 10.29
CA ASN A 77 -7.80 -13.14 9.99
C ASN A 77 -8.20 -13.39 8.51
N ASN A 78 -7.36 -14.13 7.76
CA ASN A 78 -7.42 -14.36 6.30
C ASN A 78 -7.21 -13.10 5.42
N ILE A 79 -6.65 -12.05 6.00
CA ILE A 79 -6.21 -10.83 5.34
C ILE A 79 -4.74 -10.60 5.74
N ASP A 80 -3.92 -10.14 4.79
CA ASP A 80 -2.56 -9.67 5.04
C ASP A 80 -2.37 -8.34 4.32
N VAL A 81 -2.24 -7.27 5.09
CA VAL A 81 -2.09 -5.90 4.60
C VAL A 81 -0.66 -5.43 4.75
N HIS A 82 0.08 -5.29 3.66
CA HIS A 82 1.49 -4.91 3.73
C HIS A 82 1.84 -3.77 2.80
N MET A 83 2.97 -3.13 3.07
CA MET A 83 3.54 -2.14 2.19
C MET A 83 3.87 -2.80 0.84
N MET A 84 3.39 -2.24 -0.26
CA MET A 84 3.53 -2.84 -1.58
C MET A 84 4.98 -3.22 -1.87
N ARG A 85 5.22 -4.51 -2.12
CA ARG A 85 6.55 -5.06 -2.38
C ARG A 85 7.05 -4.65 -3.76
N ALA A 86 8.37 -4.67 -3.94
CA ALA A 86 8.95 -4.38 -5.23
C ALA A 86 8.52 -5.42 -6.27
N THR A 87 8.48 -6.69 -5.89
CA THR A 87 8.03 -7.80 -6.75
C THR A 87 6.54 -7.76 -7.14
N GLU A 88 5.73 -6.92 -6.50
CA GLU A 88 4.32 -6.74 -6.84
C GLU A 88 4.10 -5.69 -7.93
N TYR A 89 5.11 -4.88 -8.26
CA TYR A 89 5.04 -3.93 -9.37
C TYR A 89 4.82 -4.62 -10.72
N GLY A 90 5.17 -5.90 -10.83
CA GLY A 90 4.95 -6.73 -12.01
C GLY A 90 3.48 -6.96 -12.31
N ALA A 91 2.62 -7.02 -11.29
CA ALA A 91 1.18 -7.09 -11.49
C ALA A 91 0.64 -5.80 -12.12
N ILE A 92 1.14 -4.64 -11.68
CA ILE A 92 0.85 -3.34 -12.30
C ILE A 92 1.34 -3.32 -13.75
N ALA A 93 2.52 -3.86 -14.03
CA ALA A 93 3.04 -4.01 -15.39
C ALA A 93 2.12 -4.88 -16.26
N ILE A 94 1.78 -6.09 -15.84
CA ILE A 94 0.90 -6.98 -16.59
C ILE A 94 -0.46 -6.31 -16.85
N LEU A 95 -1.06 -5.67 -15.85
CA LEU A 95 -2.32 -4.95 -16.00
C LEU A 95 -2.21 -3.82 -17.04
N SER A 96 -1.14 -3.03 -16.99
CA SER A 96 -0.89 -1.96 -17.96
C SER A 96 -0.63 -2.46 -19.39
N ALA A 97 -0.10 -3.67 -19.58
CA ALA A 97 0.09 -4.29 -20.91
C ALA A 97 -1.15 -5.04 -21.40
N SER A 98 -2.08 -5.37 -20.52
CA SER A 98 -3.27 -6.16 -20.88
C SER A 98 -4.18 -5.40 -21.86
N GLY A 99 -5.18 -6.10 -22.41
CA GLY A 99 -6.23 -5.45 -23.21
C GLY A 99 -7.06 -4.41 -22.44
N TYR A 100 -6.95 -4.36 -21.10
CA TYR A 100 -7.54 -3.33 -20.25
C TYR A 100 -6.57 -2.20 -19.92
N GLY A 101 -5.32 -2.29 -20.37
CA GLY A 101 -4.28 -1.30 -20.15
C GLY A 101 -4.61 0.04 -20.80
N ASN A 102 -4.05 1.11 -20.26
CA ASN A 102 -4.21 2.44 -20.81
C ASN A 102 -3.54 2.53 -22.19
N SER A 103 -4.32 2.80 -23.24
CA SER A 103 -3.81 3.03 -24.60
C SER A 103 -2.83 4.22 -24.71
N LYS A 104 -2.81 5.11 -23.71
CA LYS A 104 -1.89 6.24 -23.59
C LYS A 104 -0.86 5.96 -22.50
N THR A 105 0.28 6.64 -22.57
CA THR A 105 1.19 6.70 -21.43
C THR A 105 0.48 7.33 -20.22
N LEU A 106 0.95 7.03 -19.01
CA LEU A 106 0.36 7.59 -17.80
C LEU A 106 0.39 9.13 -17.85
N GLN A 107 1.46 9.69 -18.41
CA GLN A 107 1.73 11.12 -18.57
C GLN A 107 0.73 11.78 -19.53
N ASN A 108 0.35 11.09 -20.61
CA ASN A 108 -0.56 11.63 -21.63
C ASN A 108 -2.04 11.30 -21.35
N SER A 109 -2.33 10.48 -20.35
CA SER A 109 -3.71 10.14 -19.96
C SER A 109 -4.37 11.25 -19.16
N SER A 110 -5.66 11.50 -19.38
CA SER A 110 -6.46 12.41 -18.54
C SER A 110 -6.76 11.79 -17.17
N ILE A 111 -6.93 10.47 -17.11
CA ILE A 111 -7.10 9.70 -15.89
C ILE A 111 -5.80 8.94 -15.61
N LYS A 112 -5.12 9.27 -14.52
CA LYS A 112 -3.79 8.73 -14.17
C LYS A 112 -3.90 7.35 -13.54
N THR A 113 -4.32 6.36 -14.32
CA THR A 113 -4.43 4.96 -13.87
C THR A 113 -3.78 4.00 -14.86
N THR A 114 -3.48 2.77 -14.41
CA THR A 114 -2.98 1.68 -15.28
C THR A 114 -3.91 1.37 -16.47
N THR A 115 -5.22 1.58 -16.32
CA THR A 115 -6.23 1.25 -17.33
C THR A 115 -6.78 2.47 -18.08
N GLY A 116 -6.41 3.69 -17.68
CA GLY A 116 -6.96 4.93 -18.24
C GLY A 116 -8.41 5.22 -17.85
N ASN A 117 -8.97 4.44 -16.91
CA ASN A 117 -10.30 4.65 -16.35
C ASN A 117 -10.32 4.34 -14.84
N LYS A 118 -11.51 4.39 -14.22
CA LYS A 118 -11.67 4.29 -12.75
C LYS A 118 -11.38 2.91 -12.15
N THR A 119 -11.24 1.85 -12.96
CA THR A 119 -11.00 0.49 -12.46
C THR A 119 -9.52 0.18 -12.25
N GLY A 120 -8.62 1.00 -12.80
CA GLY A 120 -7.18 0.82 -12.68
C GLY A 120 -6.63 1.27 -11.34
N VAL A 121 -5.34 1.00 -11.13
CA VAL A 121 -4.58 1.52 -9.99
C VAL A 121 -4.25 2.98 -10.28
N TYR A 122 -4.53 3.87 -9.34
CA TYR A 122 -4.24 5.31 -9.46
C TYR A 122 -2.78 5.61 -9.15
N PHE A 123 -2.21 6.51 -9.93
CA PHE A 123 -0.88 7.06 -9.74
C PHE A 123 -0.91 8.57 -9.89
N THR A 124 0.05 9.25 -9.29
CA THR A 124 0.22 10.69 -9.48
C THR A 124 0.83 11.03 -10.84
N GLY A 125 1.73 10.17 -11.32
CA GLY A 125 2.57 10.41 -12.48
C GLY A 125 3.74 11.38 -12.25
N ASN A 126 3.78 12.07 -11.09
CA ASN A 126 4.69 13.17 -10.80
C ASN A 126 5.39 13.06 -9.44
N ASN A 127 5.01 12.12 -8.58
CA ASN A 127 5.61 11.95 -7.26
C ASN A 127 6.25 10.57 -7.14
N TRP A 128 7.36 10.51 -6.41
CA TRP A 128 7.91 9.26 -5.91
C TRP A 128 6.99 8.63 -4.86
N GLU A 129 6.94 7.31 -4.85
CA GLU A 129 6.30 6.52 -3.81
C GLU A 129 7.26 5.41 -3.35
N PHE A 130 7.45 5.27 -2.04
CA PHE A 130 8.20 4.16 -1.48
C PHE A 130 7.50 2.83 -1.77
N ASN A 131 8.30 1.78 -1.97
CA ASN A 131 7.85 0.40 -1.92
C ASN A 131 8.67 -0.37 -0.87
N ALA A 132 8.28 -1.60 -0.57
CA ALA A 132 8.98 -2.47 0.36
C ALA A 132 10.15 -3.19 -0.32
N GLY A 133 11.02 -2.47 -1.02
CA GLY A 133 12.24 -2.99 -1.64
C GLY A 133 13.48 -2.20 -1.21
N GLY A 134 14.61 -2.88 -1.03
CA GLY A 134 15.85 -2.17 -0.72
C GLY A 134 17.06 -3.05 -0.40
N LEU A 135 18.14 -2.38 0.02
CA LEU A 135 19.45 -2.99 0.20
C LEU A 135 19.46 -3.90 1.44
N SER A 136 19.84 -5.16 1.23
CA SER A 136 19.89 -6.19 2.28
C SER A 136 20.73 -5.73 3.48
N GLY A 137 20.19 -5.90 4.68
CA GLY A 137 20.86 -5.51 5.93
C GLY A 137 20.82 -4.02 6.26
N LYS A 138 20.16 -3.19 5.43
CA LYS A 138 20.06 -1.73 5.63
C LYS A 138 18.62 -1.21 5.76
N ILE A 139 17.62 -2.04 5.45
CA ILE A 139 16.21 -1.66 5.45
C ILE A 139 15.40 -2.47 6.46
N PHE A 140 14.33 -1.86 6.97
CA PHE A 140 13.27 -2.50 7.77
C PHE A 140 13.78 -3.42 8.89
N SER A 141 14.74 -2.94 9.68
CA SER A 141 15.29 -3.68 10.82
C SER A 141 14.17 -4.16 11.75
N GLY A 142 14.26 -5.43 12.17
CA GLY A 142 13.28 -6.07 13.03
C GLY A 142 12.01 -6.55 12.33
N VAL A 143 11.75 -6.19 11.07
CA VAL A 143 10.56 -6.64 10.32
C VAL A 143 10.80 -8.00 9.68
N ASN A 144 9.75 -8.83 9.65
CA ASN A 144 9.80 -10.13 8.99
C ASN A 144 10.06 -10.01 7.49
N ALA A 145 10.94 -10.87 6.96
CA ALA A 145 11.34 -10.85 5.56
C ALA A 145 10.21 -11.16 4.56
N LYS A 146 9.05 -11.69 5.00
CA LYS A 146 7.88 -11.85 4.10
C LYS A 146 7.33 -10.53 3.57
N TYR A 147 7.57 -9.42 4.28
CA TYR A 147 6.97 -8.12 3.99
C TYR A 147 7.83 -7.20 3.11
N TYR A 148 9.03 -7.62 2.72
CA TYR A 148 9.90 -6.80 1.87
C TYR A 148 10.84 -7.63 0.99
N ASP A 149 11.31 -7.01 -0.09
CA ASP A 149 12.28 -7.58 -1.00
C ASP A 149 13.68 -7.03 -0.74
N LYS A 150 14.64 -7.96 -0.61
CA LYS A 150 16.05 -7.66 -0.39
C LYS A 150 16.83 -7.72 -1.69
N TYR A 151 17.72 -6.77 -1.86
CA TYR A 151 18.61 -6.63 -3.02
C TYR A 151 20.04 -6.40 -2.57
N THR A 152 20.98 -6.49 -3.51
CA THR A 152 22.37 -6.07 -3.35
C THR A 152 22.60 -4.70 -4.00
N GLY A 153 23.80 -4.15 -3.88
CA GLY A 153 24.21 -2.95 -4.63
C GLY A 153 24.32 -3.16 -6.15
N SER A 154 24.06 -4.38 -6.65
CA SER A 154 24.04 -4.70 -8.09
C SER A 154 22.63 -4.99 -8.58
N SER A 155 22.29 -4.45 -9.76
CA SER A 155 21.02 -4.73 -10.47
C SER A 155 20.85 -6.19 -10.88
N SER A 156 21.93 -6.99 -10.84
CA SER A 156 21.86 -8.45 -11.02
C SER A 156 21.00 -9.16 -9.96
N SER A 157 20.77 -8.51 -8.81
CA SER A 157 19.89 -9.04 -7.76
C SER A 157 18.40 -8.77 -8.00
N ALA A 158 18.03 -8.17 -9.14
CA ALA A 158 16.64 -8.02 -9.55
C ALA A 158 15.90 -9.37 -9.56
N ARG A 159 14.61 -9.31 -9.27
CA ARG A 159 13.74 -10.45 -9.05
C ARG A 159 12.58 -10.42 -10.03
N VAL A 160 12.02 -11.60 -10.27
CA VAL A 160 10.78 -11.72 -11.05
C VAL A 160 9.69 -10.90 -10.35
N GLY A 161 9.00 -10.08 -11.13
CA GLY A 161 7.93 -9.21 -10.63
C GLY A 161 8.37 -7.77 -10.30
N ASP A 162 9.66 -7.42 -10.31
CA ASP A 162 10.05 -6.05 -9.95
C ASP A 162 9.59 -4.97 -10.95
N ALA A 163 9.36 -5.38 -12.20
CA ALA A 163 9.16 -4.51 -13.34
C ALA A 163 10.31 -3.50 -13.57
N PHE A 164 11.54 -3.82 -13.15
CA PHE A 164 12.72 -3.00 -13.46
C PHE A 164 13.12 -3.03 -14.94
N GLY A 165 12.72 -4.09 -15.66
CA GLY A 165 12.89 -4.20 -17.12
C GLY A 165 11.91 -3.36 -17.94
N CYS A 166 10.88 -2.76 -17.32
CA CYS A 166 9.86 -1.93 -17.98
C CYS A 166 10.38 -0.53 -18.35
N THR A 167 11.63 -0.47 -18.82
CA THR A 167 12.29 0.77 -19.22
C THR A 167 11.54 1.44 -20.36
N ARG A 168 11.44 2.78 -20.32
CA ARG A 168 10.75 3.67 -21.27
C ARG A 168 9.24 3.50 -21.35
N TRP A 169 8.69 2.43 -20.80
CA TRP A 169 7.27 2.19 -20.80
C TRP A 169 6.55 3.13 -19.82
N HIS A 170 5.39 3.67 -20.23
CA HIS A 170 4.71 4.78 -19.56
C HIS A 170 5.69 5.90 -19.20
N SER A 171 6.50 6.29 -20.20
CA SER A 171 7.47 7.39 -20.13
C SER A 171 8.57 7.24 -19.06
N ALA A 172 8.80 6.04 -18.51
CA ALA A 172 9.84 5.80 -17.52
C ALA A 172 11.21 6.34 -17.99
N SER A 173 11.81 7.22 -17.19
CA SER A 173 13.08 7.88 -17.50
C SER A 173 14.16 7.71 -16.42
N ASN A 174 13.80 7.28 -15.22
CA ASN A 174 14.72 7.17 -14.07
C ASN A 174 14.99 5.70 -13.70
N TYR A 175 16.27 5.39 -13.44
CA TYR A 175 16.77 4.03 -13.19
C TYR A 175 17.91 4.01 -12.15
N TYR A 176 17.69 4.58 -10.97
CA TYR A 176 18.73 4.63 -9.94
C TYR A 176 18.69 3.38 -9.05
N TRP A 177 19.72 2.53 -9.19
CA TRP A 177 19.87 1.33 -8.36
C TRP A 177 20.33 1.67 -6.95
N LEU A 178 20.14 0.75 -6.01
CA LEU A 178 20.48 0.91 -4.60
C LEU A 178 21.98 1.13 -4.36
N ALA A 179 22.27 1.93 -3.36
CA ALA A 179 23.61 2.18 -2.84
C ALA A 179 23.62 2.10 -1.30
N SER A 180 24.80 2.05 -0.67
CA SER A 180 24.90 1.90 0.79
C SER A 180 24.28 3.08 1.56
N ASP A 181 24.37 4.28 0.99
CA ASP A 181 23.80 5.52 1.50
C ASP A 181 22.35 5.74 1.04
N HIS A 182 21.92 5.06 -0.02
CA HIS A 182 20.56 5.09 -0.56
C HIS A 182 19.89 3.70 -0.58
N PRO A 183 19.51 3.15 0.59
CA PRO A 183 19.12 1.74 0.68
C PRO A 183 17.64 1.47 0.36
N TYR A 184 16.79 2.47 0.17
CA TYR A 184 15.35 2.27 -0.07
C TYR A 184 14.97 2.53 -1.53
N PHE A 185 14.08 1.71 -2.10
CA PHE A 185 13.53 1.97 -3.44
C PHE A 185 12.30 2.89 -3.42
N LYS A 186 12.21 3.73 -4.45
CA LYS A 186 11.04 4.53 -4.81
C LYS A 186 10.63 4.29 -6.26
N ARG A 187 9.36 4.53 -6.56
CA ARG A 187 8.78 4.28 -7.89
C ARG A 187 7.84 5.41 -8.31
N GLY A 188 7.70 5.65 -9.62
CA GLY A 188 6.63 6.45 -10.22
C GLY A 188 7.00 7.82 -10.83
N GLU A 189 7.95 8.58 -10.28
CA GLU A 189 8.29 9.90 -10.84
C GLU A 189 9.08 9.78 -12.15
N GLY A 190 8.73 10.60 -13.13
CA GLY A 190 9.30 10.50 -14.48
C GLY A 190 8.84 9.25 -15.22
N GLY A 191 7.68 8.68 -14.86
CA GLY A 191 7.10 7.51 -15.53
C GLY A 191 6.69 6.39 -14.57
N LEU A 192 5.61 5.68 -14.89
CA LEU A 192 5.00 4.68 -13.99
C LEU A 192 6.03 3.64 -13.47
N PHE A 193 6.92 3.21 -14.37
CA PHE A 193 7.93 2.19 -14.10
C PHE A 193 9.33 2.75 -13.87
N SER A 194 9.46 4.06 -13.65
CA SER A 194 10.69 4.65 -13.15
C SER A 194 11.00 4.13 -11.76
N PHE A 195 12.29 3.94 -11.45
CA PHE A 195 12.75 3.69 -10.09
C PHE A 195 13.89 4.63 -9.71
N ALA A 196 13.90 4.97 -8.42
CA ALA A 196 14.99 5.66 -7.79
C ALA A 196 15.34 4.99 -6.47
N ASN A 197 16.48 5.38 -5.92
CA ASN A 197 16.86 5.06 -4.56
C ASN A 197 16.57 6.28 -3.66
N ASP A 198 16.59 6.09 -2.34
CA ASP A 198 16.51 7.17 -1.36
C ASP A 198 17.39 6.86 -0.16
N TYR A 199 17.80 7.93 0.51
CA TYR A 199 18.58 7.93 1.74
C TYR A 199 17.88 7.18 2.87
N THR A 200 18.60 6.99 3.98
CA THR A 200 18.32 6.15 5.16
C THR A 200 17.03 6.44 5.93
N GLY A 201 15.88 6.48 5.25
CA GLY A 201 14.55 6.56 5.85
C GLY A 201 14.21 7.92 6.47
N GLU A 202 14.90 8.99 6.10
CA GLU A 202 14.69 10.33 6.68
C GLU A 202 13.70 11.17 5.88
N TYR A 203 13.54 10.88 4.58
CA TYR A 203 12.62 11.61 3.72
C TYR A 203 11.21 11.02 3.79
N ASN A 204 10.24 11.93 3.89
CA ASN A 204 8.84 11.59 3.80
C ASN A 204 8.42 11.53 2.33
N SER A 205 7.86 10.40 1.93
CA SER A 205 7.26 10.24 0.61
C SER A 205 5.93 9.49 0.70
N LEU A 206 5.25 9.40 -0.44
CA LEU A 206 4.02 8.63 -0.57
C LEU A 206 4.33 7.12 -0.52
N CYS A 207 3.31 6.31 -0.33
CA CYS A 207 3.41 4.85 -0.32
C CYS A 207 2.04 4.23 -0.62
N ARG A 208 2.03 2.96 -1.01
CA ARG A 208 0.80 2.16 -1.16
C ARG A 208 0.85 0.94 -0.26
N GLY A 209 -0.31 0.60 0.30
CA GLY A 209 -0.56 -0.69 0.93
C GLY A 209 -1.23 -1.64 -0.07
N VAL A 210 -0.97 -2.93 0.09
CA VAL A 210 -1.62 -4.04 -0.60
C VAL A 210 -2.36 -4.84 0.45
N ALA A 211 -3.61 -5.21 0.17
CA ALA A 211 -4.37 -6.13 1.00
C ALA A 211 -4.58 -7.42 0.20
N VAL A 212 -4.09 -8.53 0.73
CA VAL A 212 -4.27 -9.87 0.17
C VAL A 212 -5.32 -10.59 1.01
N CYS A 213 -6.29 -11.25 0.38
CA CYS A 213 -7.31 -12.03 1.09
C CYS A 213 -7.22 -13.50 0.67
N GLY A 214 -7.24 -14.42 1.64
CA GLY A 214 -7.09 -15.85 1.36
C GLY A 214 -6.90 -16.70 2.61
N VAL A 215 -7.18 -18.00 2.49
CA VAL A 215 -6.94 -18.99 3.55
C VAL A 215 -5.45 -19.29 3.68
N GLY A 216 -4.92 -19.28 4.90
CA GLY A 216 -3.53 -19.64 5.19
C GLY A 216 -2.51 -18.52 4.98
N LEU A 217 -2.96 -17.26 5.01
CA LEU A 217 -2.11 -16.06 5.00
C LEU A 217 -1.42 -15.78 6.35
#